data_AF-A0A7C5IIG9-F1
#
_entry.id   AF-A0A7C5IIG9-F1
#
_cell.length_a   1.000
_cell.length_b   1.000
_cell.length_c   1.000
_cell.angle_alpha   90.00
_cell.angle_beta   90.00
_cell.angle_gamma   90.00
#
_symmetry.space_group_name_H-M   'P 1'
#
loop_
_entity.id
_entity.type
_entity.pdbx_description
1 polymer ?
#
loop_
_entity_poly.entity_id
_entity_poly.type
_entity_poly.pdbx_seq_one_letter_code
_entity_poly.pdbx_strand_id
1 'polypeptide(L)' 'MLLPGRTAGYLPLPDGAQLPYLALGDGPTAIAVIPGAGDGLTTVVDGALRLAWYYRRRAHRYRVLVLSRRQPIPPH' A
#
# COMPACT_ATOMS: atom_id res chain seq x y z
N MET A 1 -13.86 15.65 -1.23
CA MET A 1 -12.39 15.44 -1.26
C MET A 1 -12.04 14.69 -2.54
N LEU A 2 -11.14 15.21 -3.39
CA LEU A 2 -10.84 14.63 -4.71
C LEU A 2 -10.05 13.30 -4.57
N LEU A 3 -9.02 13.29 -3.71
CA LEU A 3 -8.21 12.12 -3.31
C LEU A 3 -7.72 12.30 -1.86
N PRO A 4 -7.55 11.21 -1.09
CA PRO A 4 -6.97 11.28 0.25
C PRO A 4 -5.47 11.60 0.21
N GLY A 5 -4.95 12.13 1.32
CA GLY A 5 -3.51 12.21 1.56
C GLY A 5 -2.87 10.83 1.42
N ARG A 6 -1.67 10.79 0.83
CA ARG A 6 -0.97 9.53 0.52
C ARG A 6 0.53 9.63 0.75
N THR A 7 1.10 8.55 1.26
CA THR A 7 2.54 8.37 1.40
C THR A 7 2.91 7.01 0.83
N ALA A 8 3.82 6.98 -0.13
CA ALA A 8 4.34 5.75 -0.72
C ALA A 8 5.81 5.61 -0.36
N GLY A 9 6.29 4.39 -0.17
CA GLY A 9 7.68 4.15 0.16
C GLY A 9 8.02 2.67 0.23
N TYR A 10 9.17 2.39 0.83
CA TYR A 10 9.71 1.05 0.98
C TYR A 10 10.09 0.82 2.44
N LEU A 11 9.69 -0.31 2.99
CA LEU A 11 10.17 -0.77 4.29
C LEU A 11 11.41 -1.66 4.05
N PRO A 12 12.57 -1.34 4.64
CA PRO A 12 13.72 -2.23 4.58
C PRO A 12 13.44 -3.48 5.41
N LEU A 13 13.87 -4.64 4.89
CA LEU A 13 13.82 -5.92 5.57
C LEU A 13 15.23 -6.33 6.04
N PRO A 14 15.35 -7.18 7.08
CA PRO A 14 16.65 -7.55 7.65
C PRO A 14 17.64 -8.21 6.67
N ASP A 15 17.12 -8.87 5.63
CA ASP A 15 17.91 -9.55 4.59
C ASP A 15 18.29 -8.63 3.42
N GLY A 16 18.10 -7.31 3.57
CA GLY A 16 18.34 -6.33 2.51
C GLY A 16 17.22 -6.26 1.45
N ALA A 17 16.19 -7.10 1.57
CA ALA A 17 15.01 -6.98 0.74
C ALA A 17 14.18 -5.73 1.12
N GLN A 18 13.23 -5.38 0.27
CA GLN A 18 12.35 -4.24 0.47
C GLN A 18 10.88 -4.66 0.35
N LEU A 19 10.03 -3.98 1.11
CA LEU A 19 8.58 -4.14 1.05
C LEU A 19 7.95 -2.81 0.64
N PRO A 20 7.54 -2.66 -0.64
CA PRO A 20 6.83 -1.47 -1.08
C PRO A 20 5.50 -1.31 -0.32
N TYR A 21 5.19 -0.10 0.11
CA TYR A 21 3.95 0.20 0.82
C TYR A 21 3.31 1.50 0.33
N LEU A 22 2.00 1.62 0.61
CA LEU A 22 1.23 2.83 0.42
C LEU A 22 0.33 3.07 1.64
N ALA A 23 0.50 4.22 2.29
CA ALA A 23 -0.40 4.70 3.32
C ALA A 23 -1.38 5.72 2.72
N LEU A 24 -2.66 5.60 3.07
CA LEU A 24 -3.76 6.44 2.60
C LEU A 24 -4.66 6.86 3.76
N GLY A 25 -5.13 8.10 3.73
CA GLY A 25 -6.11 8.60 4.68
C GLY A 25 -5.54 8.88 6.07
N ASP A 26 -6.41 9.46 6.90
CA ASP A 26 -6.10 10.03 8.21
C ASP A 26 -7.11 9.61 9.28
N GLY A 27 -8.04 8.70 8.94
CA GLY A 27 -9.06 8.25 9.87
C GLY A 27 -8.49 7.50 11.09
N PRO A 28 -9.22 7.50 12.22
CA PRO A 28 -8.72 7.02 13.51
C PRO A 28 -8.51 5.49 13.55
N THR A 29 -9.12 4.72 12.66
CA THR A 29 -9.02 3.25 12.65
C THR A 29 -7.97 2.79 11.64
N ALA A 30 -6.93 2.11 12.10
CA ALA A 30 -5.90 1.55 11.21
C ALA A 30 -6.37 0.24 10.55
N ILE A 31 -6.11 0.09 9.25
CA ILE A 31 -6.35 -1.15 8.49
C ILE A 31 -5.10 -1.50 7.67
N ALA A 32 -4.66 -2.75 7.74
CA ALA A 32 -3.67 -3.31 6.83
C ALA A 32 -4.35 -4.08 5.70
N VAL A 33 -3.91 -3.86 4.46
CA VAL A 33 -4.40 -4.53 3.26
C VAL A 33 -3.25 -5.29 2.61
N ILE A 34 -3.45 -6.59 2.42
CA ILE A 34 -2.55 -7.48 1.71
C ILE A 34 -3.19 -7.83 0.36
N PRO A 35 -2.71 -7.27 -0.76
CA PRO A 35 -3.23 -7.56 -2.09
C PRO A 35 -2.99 -9.03 -2.48
N GLY A 36 -3.93 -9.59 -3.24
CA GLY A 36 -3.74 -10.90 -3.87
C GLY A 36 -2.81 -10.83 -5.08
N ALA A 37 -2.34 -12.00 -5.54
CA ALA A 37 -1.39 -12.14 -6.65
C ALA A 37 -1.89 -11.62 -8.03
N GLY A 38 -3.18 -11.27 -8.14
CA GLY A 38 -3.78 -10.65 -9.32
C GLY A 38 -3.47 -9.16 -9.49
N ASP A 39 -2.61 -8.58 -8.65
CA ASP A 39 -2.16 -7.17 -8.73
C ASP A 39 -1.21 -6.89 -9.92
N GLY A 40 -0.97 -7.89 -10.78
CA GLY A 40 -0.35 -7.71 -12.09
C GLY A 40 1.14 -7.38 -12.04
N LEU A 41 1.86 -7.89 -11.04
CA LEU A 41 3.29 -7.63 -10.82
C LEU A 41 3.65 -6.15 -10.58
N THR A 42 2.65 -5.28 -10.47
CA THR A 42 2.78 -3.85 -10.26
C THR A 42 2.90 -3.59 -8.76
N THR A 43 3.84 -2.74 -8.33
CA THR A 43 3.93 -2.44 -6.89
C THR A 43 2.79 -1.53 -6.46
N VAL A 44 2.45 -1.55 -5.18
CA VAL A 44 1.45 -0.61 -4.61
C VAL A 44 1.85 0.86 -4.79
N VAL A 45 3.14 1.12 -4.99
CA VAL A 45 3.69 2.45 -5.29
C VAL A 45 3.24 2.89 -6.70
N ASP A 46 3.38 2.02 -7.69
CA ASP A 46 2.93 2.30 -9.07
C ASP A 46 1.40 2.41 -9.16
N GLY A 47 0.68 1.65 -8.33
CA GLY A 47 -0.78 1.67 -8.21
C GLY A 47 -1.35 2.80 -7.35
N ALA A 48 -0.52 3.70 -6.82
CA ALA A 48 -0.91 4.60 -5.73
C ALA A 48 -2.12 5.49 -6.05
N LEU A 49 -2.22 6.03 -7.26
CA LEU A 49 -3.36 6.86 -7.67
C LEU A 49 -4.67 6.07 -7.73
N ARG A 50 -4.63 4.84 -8.29
CA ARG A 50 -5.81 3.97 -8.39
C ARG A 50 -6.28 3.55 -7.00
N LEU A 51 -5.35 3.19 -6.13
CA LEU A 51 -5.64 2.82 -4.74
C LEU A 51 -6.19 4.02 -3.94
N ALA A 52 -5.60 5.21 -4.08
CA ALA A 52 -6.10 6.43 -3.47
C ALA A 52 -7.54 6.74 -3.91
N TRP A 53 -7.84 6.59 -5.20
CA TRP A 53 -9.20 6.76 -5.72
C TRP A 53 -10.16 5.70 -5.16
N TYR A 54 -9.75 4.43 -5.12
CA TYR A 54 -10.55 3.32 -4.60
C TYR A 54 -10.92 3.50 -3.12
N TYR A 55 -9.96 3.91 -2.29
CA TYR A 55 -10.15 4.11 -0.85
C TYR A 55 -10.67 5.49 -0.46
N ARG A 56 -10.84 6.45 -1.39
CA ARG A 56 -11.19 7.86 -1.09
C ARG A 56 -12.41 8.04 -0.18
N ARG A 57 -13.45 7.20 -0.35
CA ARG A 57 -14.68 7.30 0.45
C ARG A 57 -14.52 6.75 1.88
N ARG A 58 -13.46 5.99 2.14
CA ARG A 58 -13.18 5.31 3.41
C ARG A 58 -12.05 5.99 4.18
N ALA A 59 -11.26 6.82 3.53
CA ALA A 59 -10.04 7.44 4.06
C ALA A 59 -10.24 8.35 5.29
N HIS A 60 -11.44 8.92 5.48
CA HIS A 60 -11.76 9.73 6.67
C HIS A 60 -12.08 8.87 7.91
N ARG A 61 -12.47 7.61 7.70
CA ARG A 61 -12.77 6.66 8.79
C ARG A 61 -11.58 5.76 9.09
N TYR A 62 -10.77 5.48 8.07
CA TYR A 62 -9.67 4.54 8.16
C TYR A 62 -8.35 5.14 7.68
N ARG A 63 -7.28 4.86 8.41
CA ARG A 63 -5.90 4.97 7.95
C ARG A 63 -5.49 3.63 7.34
N VAL A 64 -5.38 3.59 6.02
CA VAL A 64 -5.17 2.36 5.25
C VAL A 64 -3.69 2.21 4.91
N LEU A 65 -3.10 1.08 5.28
CA LEU A 65 -1.75 0.67 4.89
C LEU A 65 -1.84 -0.50 3.92
N VAL A 66 -1.48 -0.29 2.66
CA VAL A 66 -1.39 -1.35 1.64
C VAL A 66 0.05 -1.82 1.56
N LEU A 67 0.29 -3.11 1.75
CA LEU A 67 1.61 -3.72 1.70
C LEU A 67 1.73 -4.57 0.44
N SER A 68 2.72 -4.27 -0.41
CA SER A 68 3.02 -5.07 -1.60
C SER A 68 3.75 -6.37 -1.22
N ARG A 69 4.00 -7.22 -2.20
CA ARG A 69 4.93 -8.36 -2.06
C ARG A 69 6.36 -7.86 -1.82
N ARG A 70 7.13 -8.62 -1.02
CA ARG A 70 8.57 -8.37 -0.83
C ARG A 70 9.33 -8.45 -2.14
N GLN A 71 10.41 -7.67 -2.24
CA GLN A 71 11.32 -7.65 -3.38
C GLN A 71 12.78 -7.74 -2.90
N PRO A 72 13.58 -8.72 -3.36
CA PRO A 72 13.19 -9.80 -4.26
C PRO A 72 12.28 -10.84 -3.59
N ILE A 73 11.59 -11.63 -4.43
CA ILE A 73 10.89 -12.84 -3.98
C ILE A 73 11.96 -13.89 -3.62
N PRO A 74 11.87 -14.56 -2.47
CA PRO A 74 12.84 -15.60 -2.09
C PRO A 74 12.91 -16.73 -3.11
N PRO A 75 14.09 -17.34 -3.29
CA PRO A 75 14.18 -18.63 -3.99
C PRO A 75 13.40 -19.70 -3.21
N HIS A 76 12.85 -20.66 -3.94
CA HIS A 76 12.16 -21.84 -3.42
C HIS A 76 13.09 -23.05 -3.42
#